data_AF-A0A7S3FSB3-F1
#
_entry.id   AF-A0A7S3FSB3-F1
#
_cell.length_a   1.000
_cell.length_b   1.000
_cell.length_c   1.000
_cell.angle_alpha   90.00
_cell.angle_beta   90.00
_cell.angle_gamma   90.00
#
_symmetry.space_group_name_H-M   'P 1'
#
loop_
_entity.id
_entity.type
_entity.pdbx_description
1 polymer ?
#
loop_
_entity_poly.entity_id
_entity_poly.type
_entity_poly.pdbx_seq_one_letter_code
_entity_poly.pdbx_strand_id
1 'polypeptide(L)'
;NGDRETELTTTLPIGKICQAMNDEFELYDVRKVDEFGKSSDSLPSVLENSQGAFLYHICDINYDIKAEHATLRKTHTEPVAADFEQGCESLGKGNAYFVKDGKCAYAFKNSDFDGFDESVENEGYKVSFTSLNACESDASSFYSVVIEAVCNRDEVESKFTLSSETNCTSLYQFEGKEACKLYKIKVAQYAAKLAPFIGIILILIGLLMTLAGAKFLFQAFAAMVFLIVSSFVFLTIFNMLDASAEMKVVGGVFALSVILGISAAVLSFKFAKDWAVALLAAWGGIIIGLLLCKILKVDSPTVQLAFVFICALAAGYTGKQMNRVVRSLGTAFVGSFLLIRGIGCYAGGYPSEMNSYNAGQQESPAIFAYFGGFVFSTIVGFLVQMRIFRDEG
;
A
#
# COMPACT_ATOMS: atom_id res chain seq x y z
N ASN A 1 3.55 23.61 0.26
CA ASN A 1 3.37 22.57 1.27
C ASN A 1 1.98 22.00 1.09
N GLY A 2 1.87 20.96 0.27
CA GLY A 2 0.66 20.17 0.17
C GLY A 2 0.90 18.93 1.01
N ASP A 3 0.09 18.78 2.05
CA ASP A 3 0.14 17.67 3.00
C ASP A 3 -0.05 16.36 2.23
N ARG A 4 0.99 15.52 2.22
CA ARG A 4 0.86 14.12 1.81
C ARG A 4 0.50 13.35 3.06
N GLU A 5 -0.79 13.12 3.25
CA GLU A 5 -1.29 12.23 4.30
C GLU A 5 -0.73 10.83 4.05
N THR A 6 0.21 10.38 4.90
CA THR A 6 0.62 8.98 4.92
C THR A 6 -0.35 8.26 5.84
N GLU A 7 -1.41 7.66 5.27
CA GLU A 7 -2.32 6.85 6.06
C GLU A 7 -1.54 5.68 6.69
N LEU A 8 -1.49 5.64 8.04
CA LEU A 8 -1.05 4.47 8.79
C LEU A 8 -1.82 3.26 8.25
N THR A 9 -1.14 2.41 7.47
CA THR A 9 -1.77 1.18 6.98
C THR A 9 -1.67 0.12 8.07
N THR A 10 -2.44 0.29 9.15
CA THR A 10 -2.58 -0.71 10.21
C THR A 10 -3.59 -1.78 9.79
N THR A 11 -3.24 -2.62 8.82
CA THR A 11 -4.05 -3.81 8.52
C THR A 11 -3.18 -5.01 8.17
N LEU A 12 -2.56 -5.60 9.20
CA LEU A 12 -2.36 -7.05 9.24
C LEU A 12 -3.23 -7.61 10.36
N PRO A 13 -4.30 -8.37 10.06
CA PRO A 13 -5.22 -8.91 11.05
C PRO A 13 -4.60 -10.16 11.70
N ILE A 14 -3.53 -9.98 12.47
CA ILE A 14 -3.05 -10.96 13.44
C ILE A 14 -2.64 -10.15 14.67
N GLY A 15 -3.60 -10.00 15.60
CA GLY A 15 -3.54 -9.05 16.71
C GLY A 15 -2.22 -9.09 17.48
N LYS A 16 -1.73 -7.89 17.83
CA LYS A 16 -0.52 -7.52 18.61
C LYS A 16 0.60 -6.82 17.84
N ILE A 17 0.52 -6.68 16.52
CA ILE A 17 1.54 -5.94 15.76
C ILE A 17 1.04 -4.52 15.55
N CYS A 18 1.60 -3.58 16.32
CA CYS A 18 1.39 -2.15 16.13
C CYS A 18 2.65 -1.53 15.55
N GLN A 19 2.68 -1.47 14.22
CA GLN A 19 3.82 -0.99 13.47
C GLN A 19 3.39 0.15 12.57
N ALA A 20 4.18 1.22 12.58
CA ALA A 20 4.08 2.29 11.62
C ALA A 20 5.19 2.14 10.59
N MET A 21 4.88 2.47 9.35
CA MET A 21 5.78 2.39 8.24
C MET A 21 5.72 3.70 7.47
N ASN A 22 6.87 4.35 7.28
CA ASN A 22 6.95 5.56 6.48
C ASN A 22 7.16 5.22 4.99
N ASP A 23 7.16 6.27 4.15
CA ASP A 23 7.39 6.18 2.69
C ASP A 23 8.73 5.50 2.32
N GLU A 24 9.70 5.47 3.24
CA GLU A 24 11.00 4.84 3.04
C GLU A 24 11.05 3.36 3.47
N PHE A 25 9.91 2.75 3.77
CA PHE A 25 9.81 1.37 4.26
C PHE A 25 10.55 1.17 5.59
N GLU A 26 10.67 2.22 6.40
CA GLU A 26 11.23 2.11 7.74
C GLU A 26 10.15 1.64 8.71
N LEU A 27 10.45 0.57 9.43
CA LEU A 27 9.52 -0.05 10.36
C LEU A 27 9.80 0.41 11.78
N TYR A 28 8.78 0.98 12.43
CA TYR A 28 8.82 1.42 13.82
C TYR A 28 7.86 0.59 14.67
N ASP A 29 8.29 0.26 15.89
CA ASP A 29 7.40 -0.32 16.90
C ASP A 29 6.79 0.79 17.73
N VAL A 30 5.56 1.18 17.41
CA VAL A 30 4.85 2.24 18.12
C VAL A 30 4.06 1.72 19.31
N ARG A 31 4.14 0.41 19.59
CA ARG A 31 3.38 -0.25 20.65
C ARG A 31 3.68 0.32 22.03
N LYS A 32 4.95 0.57 22.36
CA LYS A 32 5.29 1.09 23.69
C LYS A 32 4.89 2.55 23.90
N VAL A 33 4.88 3.34 22.83
CA VAL A 33 4.31 4.69 22.85
C VAL A 33 2.81 4.62 23.02
N ASP A 34 2.16 3.67 22.37
CA ASP A 34 0.73 3.41 22.56
C ASP A 34 0.38 2.76 23.90
N GLU A 35 1.31 2.09 24.59
CA GLU A 35 1.08 1.49 25.91
C GLU A 35 1.46 2.43 27.06
N PHE A 36 2.06 3.59 26.77
CA PHE A 36 2.54 4.49 27.79
C PHE A 36 1.40 5.10 28.61
N GLY A 37 1.45 4.91 29.93
CA GLY A 37 0.39 5.37 30.82
C GLY A 37 -0.89 4.52 30.79
N LYS A 38 -0.96 3.44 30.00
CA LYS A 38 -2.10 2.50 30.06
C LYS A 38 -2.10 1.71 31.35
N SER A 39 -3.24 1.65 32.03
CA SER A 39 -3.46 0.70 33.13
C SER A 39 -3.93 -0.68 32.66
N SER A 40 -4.44 -0.78 31.42
CA SER A 40 -4.91 -2.03 30.80
C SER A 40 -4.94 -1.89 29.27
N ASP A 41 -4.75 -2.99 28.54
CA ASP A 41 -4.75 -3.05 27.07
C ASP A 41 -6.05 -2.49 26.44
N SER A 42 -7.17 -2.51 27.17
CA SER A 42 -8.46 -2.03 26.69
C SER A 42 -8.70 -0.53 26.92
N LEU A 43 -7.81 0.16 27.64
CA LEU A 43 -7.96 1.58 27.99
C LEU A 43 -7.02 2.44 27.13
N PRO A 44 -7.40 3.69 26.83
CA PRO A 44 -6.54 4.62 26.08
C PRO A 44 -5.32 5.02 26.91
N SER A 45 -4.27 5.44 26.21
CA SER A 45 -3.09 6.05 26.83
C SER A 45 -3.38 7.48 27.26
N VAL A 46 -2.70 7.92 28.31
CA VAL A 46 -2.93 9.23 28.94
C VAL A 46 -1.62 9.99 29.07
N LEU A 47 -1.57 11.18 28.50
CA LEU A 47 -0.51 12.16 28.74
C LEU A 47 -1.09 13.39 29.42
N GLU A 48 -0.63 13.70 30.63
CA GLU A 48 -1.08 14.85 31.38
C GLU A 48 -0.16 16.06 31.15
N ASN A 49 -0.73 17.25 31.07
CA ASN A 49 0.00 18.52 31.07
C ASN A 49 -0.67 19.54 32.00
N SER A 50 -0.22 20.80 31.96
CA SER A 50 -0.77 21.85 32.82
C SER A 50 -2.21 22.26 32.42
N GLN A 51 -2.59 22.05 31.16
CA GLN A 51 -3.90 22.39 30.60
C GLN A 51 -4.93 21.25 30.66
N GLY A 52 -4.52 20.00 30.82
CA GLY A 52 -5.43 18.87 30.70
C GLY A 52 -4.75 17.50 30.55
N ALA A 53 -5.53 16.55 30.04
CA ALA A 53 -5.10 15.20 29.74
C ALA A 53 -5.40 14.86 28.28
N PHE A 54 -4.39 14.37 27.56
CA PHE A 54 -4.50 13.86 26.20
C PHE A 54 -4.71 12.34 26.23
N LEU A 55 -5.84 11.89 25.71
CA LEU A 55 -6.27 10.50 25.62
C LEU A 55 -6.08 10.02 24.18
N TYR A 56 -5.31 8.96 23.96
CA TYR A 56 -5.01 8.53 22.59
C TYR A 56 -4.87 7.02 22.44
N HIS A 57 -5.06 6.58 21.19
CA HIS A 57 -4.79 5.22 20.74
C HIS A 57 -4.18 5.28 19.33
N ILE A 58 -2.90 4.96 19.19
CA ILE A 58 -2.16 4.97 17.90
C ILE A 58 -2.44 3.68 17.12
N CYS A 59 -2.52 2.55 17.81
CA CYS A 59 -2.52 1.22 17.19
C CYS A 59 -3.85 0.79 16.56
N ASP A 60 -4.91 1.55 16.78
CA ASP A 60 -6.25 1.20 16.32
C ASP A 60 -7.00 2.47 15.92
N ILE A 61 -6.98 2.73 14.60
CA ILE A 61 -7.59 3.91 13.99
C ILE A 61 -9.12 3.87 14.11
N ASN A 62 -9.70 2.68 14.30
CA ASN A 62 -11.15 2.50 14.45
C ASN A 62 -11.59 2.45 15.93
N TYR A 63 -10.67 2.67 16.87
CA TYR A 63 -10.99 2.62 18.29
C TYR A 63 -11.83 3.83 18.70
N ASP A 64 -13.08 3.56 19.10
CA ASP A 64 -14.01 4.57 19.61
C ASP A 64 -13.83 4.69 21.13
N ILE A 65 -13.23 5.78 21.60
CA ILE A 65 -13.06 6.03 23.04
C ILE A 65 -14.43 6.35 23.63
N LYS A 66 -15.03 5.36 24.28
CA LYS A 66 -16.32 5.51 24.96
C LYS A 66 -16.18 6.34 26.23
N ALA A 67 -17.28 6.97 26.65
CA ALA A 67 -17.33 7.74 27.90
C ALA A 67 -16.90 6.93 29.14
N GLU A 68 -17.17 5.62 29.16
CA GLU A 68 -16.76 4.70 30.23
C GLU A 68 -15.24 4.51 30.35
N HIS A 69 -14.48 4.81 29.30
CA HIS A 69 -13.02 4.75 29.31
C HIS A 69 -12.36 6.03 29.80
N ALA A 70 -13.13 7.13 29.90
CA ALA A 70 -12.62 8.44 30.27
C ALA A 70 -12.47 8.62 31.80
N THR A 71 -13.03 7.72 32.62
CA THR A 71 -12.74 7.61 34.05
C THR A 71 -11.33 7.04 34.28
N LEU A 72 -10.33 7.81 33.90
CA LEU A 72 -8.93 7.45 34.05
C LEU A 72 -8.44 7.83 35.45
N ARG A 73 -7.76 6.88 36.09
CA ARG A 73 -7.11 7.10 37.38
C ARG A 73 -5.91 8.03 37.17
N LYS A 74 -5.92 9.22 37.79
CA LYS A 74 -4.69 9.99 38.02
C LYS A 74 -3.79 9.15 38.92
N THR A 75 -2.85 8.42 38.32
CA THR A 75 -1.82 7.64 39.00
C THR A 75 -2.35 6.63 40.04
N HIS A 76 -1.44 5.77 40.53
CA HIS A 76 -1.74 4.54 41.25
C HIS A 76 -2.39 4.70 42.65
N THR A 77 -2.81 5.90 43.09
CA THR A 77 -3.19 6.09 44.50
C THR A 77 -4.45 6.91 44.82
N GLU A 78 -4.98 7.80 43.97
CA GLU A 78 -6.26 8.46 44.29
C GLU A 78 -7.14 8.75 43.06
N PRO A 79 -8.47 8.49 43.12
CA PRO A 79 -9.39 8.81 42.03
C PRO A 79 -9.63 10.32 41.95
N VAL A 80 -9.36 10.92 40.80
CA VAL A 80 -9.98 12.21 40.46
C VAL A 80 -11.40 11.91 40.04
N ALA A 81 -12.34 12.16 40.96
CA ALA A 81 -13.75 12.26 40.64
C ALA A 81 -13.99 13.55 39.86
N ALA A 82 -13.71 13.53 38.56
CA ALA A 82 -14.34 14.44 37.63
C ALA A 82 -15.46 13.65 36.97
N ASP A 83 -16.71 13.97 37.33
CA ASP A 83 -17.87 13.44 36.65
C ASP A 83 -17.77 13.86 35.18
N PHE A 84 -17.49 12.92 34.29
CA PHE A 84 -17.62 13.07 32.84
C PHE A 84 -19.12 13.20 32.50
N GLU A 85 -19.73 14.33 32.84
CA GLU A 85 -21.19 14.52 32.78
C GLU A 85 -21.74 14.54 31.34
N GLN A 86 -20.89 14.71 30.32
CA GLN A 86 -21.26 14.60 28.91
C GLN A 86 -20.10 13.96 28.13
N GLY A 87 -20.34 12.77 27.54
CA GLY A 87 -19.32 12.07 26.76
C GLY A 87 -18.79 12.90 25.59
N CYS A 88 -17.55 12.62 25.14
CA CYS A 88 -16.92 13.32 24.01
C CYS A 88 -17.65 13.14 22.66
N GLU A 89 -18.77 12.39 22.64
CA GLU A 89 -19.58 12.10 21.45
C GLU A 89 -20.04 13.37 20.70
N SER A 90 -20.21 14.48 21.41
CA SER A 90 -20.62 15.77 20.81
C SER A 90 -19.57 16.40 19.88
N LEU A 91 -18.29 16.03 20.02
CA LEU A 91 -17.19 16.56 19.20
C LEU A 91 -16.94 15.73 17.92
N GLY A 92 -17.72 14.68 17.71
CA GLY A 92 -17.56 13.73 16.61
C GLY A 92 -16.66 12.55 16.98
N LYS A 93 -16.74 11.47 16.18
CA LYS A 93 -15.96 10.26 16.40
C LYS A 93 -14.48 10.50 16.08
N GLY A 94 -13.63 10.36 17.09
CA GLY A 94 -12.18 10.47 17.01
C GLY A 94 -11.46 9.33 17.72
N ASN A 95 -10.21 9.08 17.32
CA ASN A 95 -9.28 8.09 17.91
C ASN A 95 -8.42 8.67 19.05
N ALA A 96 -8.46 9.99 19.24
CA ALA A 96 -7.88 10.67 20.39
C ALA A 96 -8.76 11.86 20.83
N TYR A 97 -8.61 12.26 22.09
CA TYR A 97 -9.32 13.38 22.70
C TYR A 97 -8.41 14.16 23.65
N PHE A 98 -8.61 15.47 23.76
CA PHE A 98 -7.96 16.29 24.77
C PHE A 98 -9.01 16.77 25.78
N VAL A 99 -8.78 16.49 27.06
CA VAL A 99 -9.70 16.75 28.17
C VAL A 99 -9.14 17.87 29.04
N LYS A 100 -9.86 18.98 29.14
CA LYS A 100 -9.51 20.16 29.94
C LYS A 100 -10.59 20.38 30.99
N ASP A 101 -10.19 20.51 32.26
CA ASP A 101 -11.11 20.71 33.39
C ASP A 101 -12.25 19.66 33.47
N GLY A 102 -11.95 18.41 33.12
CA GLY A 102 -12.92 17.31 33.13
C GLY A 102 -13.90 17.31 31.94
N LYS A 103 -13.74 18.20 30.96
CA LYS A 103 -14.55 18.27 29.74
C LYS A 103 -13.70 18.01 28.50
N CYS A 104 -14.26 17.31 27.52
CA CYS A 104 -13.59 17.11 26.24
C CYS A 104 -13.54 18.46 25.50
N ALA A 105 -12.34 18.97 25.24
CA ALA A 105 -12.13 20.23 24.53
C ALA A 105 -11.89 20.00 23.03
N TYR A 106 -11.13 18.96 22.68
CA TYR A 106 -10.75 18.65 21.31
C TYR A 106 -10.90 17.16 21.00
N ALA A 107 -11.31 16.86 19.76
CA ALA A 107 -11.36 15.51 19.20
C ALA A 107 -10.48 15.44 17.95
N PHE A 108 -9.84 14.29 17.75
CA PHE A 108 -8.88 14.04 16.68
C PHE A 108 -9.30 12.78 15.93
N LYS A 109 -9.32 12.83 14.59
CA LYS A 109 -9.81 11.71 13.77
C LYS A 109 -8.71 10.85 13.19
N ASN A 110 -7.54 11.44 12.94
CA ASN A 110 -6.38 10.79 12.34
C ASN A 110 -5.11 11.23 13.06
N SER A 111 -4.09 10.37 13.02
CA SER A 111 -2.71 10.71 13.36
C SER A 111 -1.87 10.66 12.09
N ASP A 112 -1.06 11.68 11.86
CA ASP A 112 -0.05 11.67 10.81
C ASP A 112 1.29 11.21 11.39
N PHE A 113 1.92 10.26 10.70
CA PHE A 113 3.18 9.66 11.13
C PHE A 113 4.28 10.08 10.18
N ASP A 114 5.28 10.76 10.73
CA ASP A 114 6.44 11.23 9.98
C ASP A 114 7.73 10.69 10.60
N GLY A 115 8.66 10.24 9.77
CA GLY A 115 9.99 9.86 10.24
C GLY A 115 10.84 11.12 10.44
N PHE A 116 11.81 11.13 11.37
CA PHE A 116 12.78 12.22 11.35
C PHE A 116 13.70 12.12 10.12
N ASP A 117 13.98 13.28 9.54
CA ASP A 117 14.93 13.44 8.43
C ASP A 117 16.32 12.94 8.86
N GLU A 118 17.03 12.26 7.96
CA GLU A 118 18.30 11.56 8.23
C GLU A 118 19.44 12.48 8.72
N SER A 119 19.22 13.80 8.71
CA SER A 119 20.22 14.82 9.08
C SER A 119 20.48 14.95 10.58
N VAL A 120 19.59 14.42 11.43
CA VAL A 120 19.74 14.47 12.90
C VAL A 120 20.18 13.11 13.41
N GLU A 121 21.24 13.09 14.22
CA GLU A 121 21.91 11.88 14.75
C GLU A 121 21.00 10.98 15.63
N ASN A 122 19.75 11.40 15.88
CA ASN A 122 18.75 10.71 16.68
C ASN A 122 17.60 10.19 15.78
N GLU A 123 17.74 8.94 15.33
CA GLU A 123 16.82 8.21 14.44
C GLU A 123 15.47 7.87 15.11
N GLY A 124 14.60 8.86 15.32
CA GLY A 124 13.27 8.69 15.89
C GLY A 124 12.10 8.81 14.90
N TYR A 125 10.91 9.10 15.42
CA TYR A 125 9.73 9.44 14.62
C TYR A 125 8.86 10.49 15.30
N LYS A 126 7.94 11.09 14.54
CA LYS A 126 6.98 12.08 14.99
C LYS A 126 5.57 11.61 14.67
N VAL A 127 4.70 11.64 15.68
CA VAL A 127 3.27 11.41 15.51
C VAL A 127 2.55 12.72 15.78
N SER A 128 1.80 13.22 14.82
CA SER A 128 1.03 14.45 14.97
C SER A 128 -0.47 14.17 14.88
N PHE A 129 -1.22 14.77 15.80
CA PHE A 129 -2.66 14.72 15.86
C PHE A 129 -3.18 16.12 15.61
N THR A 130 -4.06 16.28 14.63
CA THR A 130 -4.70 17.57 14.31
C THR A 130 -6.17 17.50 14.68
N SER A 131 -6.64 18.44 15.50
CA SER A 131 -8.01 18.45 15.99
C SER A 131 -8.99 18.79 14.87
N LEU A 132 -10.23 18.31 15.02
CA LEU A 132 -11.34 18.67 14.13
C LEU A 132 -11.84 20.11 14.36
N ASN A 133 -11.57 20.66 15.55
CA ASN A 133 -12.04 21.97 15.98
C ASN A 133 -10.88 22.99 15.95
N ALA A 134 -11.19 24.24 15.63
CA ALA A 134 -10.22 25.33 15.70
C ALA A 134 -9.77 25.59 17.14
N CYS A 135 -8.55 26.10 17.30
CA CYS A 135 -7.98 26.46 18.58
C CYS A 135 -8.69 27.69 19.19
N GLU A 136 -8.92 27.70 20.51
CA GLU A 136 -9.59 28.82 21.20
C GLU A 136 -8.88 30.16 21.03
N SER A 137 -7.53 30.15 20.97
CA SER A 137 -6.75 31.40 20.86
C SER A 137 -6.60 31.90 19.42
N ASP A 138 -6.80 31.03 18.43
CA ASP A 138 -6.66 31.37 17.01
C ASP A 138 -7.60 30.50 16.16
N ALA A 139 -8.71 31.12 15.73
CA ALA A 139 -9.73 30.49 14.90
C ALA A 139 -9.23 30.07 13.50
N SER A 140 -8.05 30.55 13.07
CA SER A 140 -7.44 30.17 11.79
C SER A 140 -6.58 28.90 11.87
N SER A 141 -6.30 28.41 13.08
CA SER A 141 -5.46 27.24 13.33
C SER A 141 -6.24 26.13 14.05
N PHE A 142 -5.86 24.88 13.81
CA PHE A 142 -6.39 23.73 14.54
C PHE A 142 -5.44 23.39 15.70
N TYR A 143 -5.99 22.93 16.81
CA TYR A 143 -5.19 22.48 17.94
C TYR A 143 -4.43 21.20 17.56
N SER A 144 -3.12 21.18 17.80
CA SER A 144 -2.27 20.04 17.43
C SER A 144 -1.57 19.44 18.64
N VAL A 145 -1.52 18.12 18.70
CA VAL A 145 -0.69 17.39 19.66
C VAL A 145 0.39 16.67 18.90
N VAL A 146 1.64 16.89 19.27
CA VAL A 146 2.80 16.28 18.62
C VAL A 146 3.54 15.43 19.64
N ILE A 147 3.79 14.18 19.30
CA ILE A 147 4.64 13.25 20.05
C ILE A 147 5.92 13.04 19.24
N GLU A 148 7.03 13.57 19.73
CA GLU A 148 8.37 13.38 19.17
C GLU A 148 9.06 12.23 19.90
N ALA A 149 9.12 11.07 19.26
CA ALA A 149 9.79 9.89 19.76
C ALA A 149 11.26 9.92 19.35
N VAL A 150 12.16 10.17 20.29
CA VAL A 150 13.62 10.24 20.08
C VAL A 150 14.25 8.89 20.46
N CYS A 151 14.97 8.29 19.50
CA CYS A 151 15.69 7.05 19.72
C CYS A 151 16.86 7.26 20.68
N ASN A 152 16.80 6.59 21.83
CA ASN A 152 17.91 6.50 22.77
C ASN A 152 18.19 5.02 23.09
N ARG A 153 19.25 4.46 22.49
CA ARG A 153 19.58 3.02 22.62
C ARG A 153 20.15 2.67 23.99
N ASP A 154 20.73 3.64 24.68
CA ASP A 154 21.39 3.45 25.98
C ASP A 154 20.38 3.51 27.14
N GLU A 155 19.16 3.96 26.87
CA GLU A 155 18.16 4.17 27.89
C GLU A 155 17.36 2.90 28.19
N VAL A 156 17.34 2.51 29.46
CA VAL A 156 16.70 1.27 29.94
C VAL A 156 15.21 1.47 30.13
N GLU A 157 14.80 2.65 30.59
CA GLU A 157 13.42 3.02 30.89
C GLU A 157 12.99 4.16 29.99
N SER A 158 11.84 4.00 29.34
CA SER A 158 11.30 5.06 28.49
C SER A 158 10.78 6.23 29.32
N LYS A 159 11.00 7.46 28.83
CA LYS A 159 10.57 8.70 29.48
C LYS A 159 9.67 9.48 28.57
N PHE A 160 8.59 10.01 29.13
CA PHE A 160 7.81 11.08 28.49
C PHE A 160 8.06 12.38 29.22
N THR A 161 8.42 13.42 28.46
CA THR A 161 8.58 14.78 28.94
C THR A 161 7.71 15.72 28.11
N LEU A 162 7.13 16.73 28.75
CA LEU A 162 6.47 17.82 28.04
C LEU A 162 7.56 18.83 27.63
N SER A 163 7.87 18.90 26.33
CA SER A 163 8.97 19.74 25.83
C SER A 163 8.54 21.18 25.59
N SER A 164 7.31 21.39 25.10
CA SER A 164 6.75 22.72 24.87
C SER A 164 5.23 22.69 24.92
N GLU A 165 4.64 23.73 25.49
CA GLU A 165 3.20 23.92 25.57
C GLU A 165 2.87 25.34 25.11
N THR A 166 2.09 25.44 24.04
CA THR A 166 1.54 26.69 23.52
C THR A 166 0.03 26.61 23.54
N ASN A 167 -0.67 27.73 23.32
CA ASN A 167 -2.14 27.75 23.35
C ASN A 167 -2.80 26.83 22.31
N CYS A 168 -2.11 26.52 21.20
CA CYS A 168 -2.64 25.70 20.10
C CYS A 168 -1.81 24.45 19.80
N THR A 169 -0.72 24.22 20.51
CA THR A 169 0.16 23.07 20.25
C THR A 169 0.79 22.56 21.54
N SER A 170 0.61 21.26 21.79
CA SER A 170 1.29 20.54 22.86
C SER A 170 2.33 19.59 22.27
N LEU A 171 3.59 19.74 22.67
CA LEU A 171 4.72 18.94 22.23
C LEU A 171 5.19 18.02 23.36
N TYR A 172 4.97 16.73 23.19
CA TYR A 172 5.48 15.68 24.06
C TYR A 172 6.70 15.03 23.43
N GLN A 173 7.73 14.79 24.22
CA GLN A 173 8.92 14.07 23.81
C GLN A 173 8.97 12.72 24.52
N PHE A 174 9.10 11.66 23.72
CA PHE A 174 9.28 10.30 24.18
C PHE A 174 10.71 9.86 23.92
N GLU A 175 11.46 9.55 24.97
CA GLU A 175 12.82 9.03 24.84
C GLU A 175 12.84 7.55 25.21
N GLY A 176 13.34 6.71 24.30
CA GLY A 176 13.44 5.28 24.56
C GLY A 176 14.03 4.49 23.41
N LYS A 177 14.45 3.25 23.69
CA LYS A 177 14.95 2.31 22.68
C LYS A 177 13.89 1.88 21.66
N GLU A 178 12.62 2.02 22.03
CA GLU A 178 11.48 1.67 21.18
C GLU A 178 11.16 2.75 20.15
N ALA A 179 11.65 3.97 20.35
CA ALA A 179 11.63 5.01 19.34
C ALA A 179 12.61 4.72 18.18
N CYS A 180 13.54 3.78 18.36
CA CYS A 180 14.53 3.43 17.36
C CYS A 180 13.93 2.59 16.22
N LYS A 181 14.41 2.86 15.01
CA LYS A 181 14.11 2.08 13.80
C LYS A 181 14.43 0.59 14.03
N LEU A 182 13.43 -0.29 13.90
CA LEU A 182 13.64 -1.74 14.03
C LEU A 182 14.42 -2.28 12.83
N TYR A 183 13.99 -1.87 11.64
CA TYR A 183 14.60 -2.27 10.38
C TYR A 183 14.62 -1.08 9.43
N LYS A 184 15.83 -0.71 9.01
CA LYS A 184 16.04 0.24 7.92
C LYS A 184 16.33 -0.54 6.65
N ILE A 185 15.27 -0.91 5.93
CA ILE A 185 15.45 -1.43 4.57
C ILE A 185 15.65 -0.21 3.69
N LYS A 186 16.90 0.11 3.35
CA LYS A 186 17.22 1.18 2.40
C LYS A 186 16.81 0.77 0.98
N VAL A 187 15.52 0.55 0.75
CA VAL A 187 14.96 0.04 -0.52
C VAL A 187 15.45 0.91 -1.66
N ALA A 188 15.47 2.23 -1.50
CA ALA A 188 15.99 3.16 -2.50
C ALA A 188 17.48 2.91 -2.83
N GLN A 189 18.34 2.68 -1.83
CA GLN A 189 19.76 2.41 -2.08
C GLN A 189 19.99 1.04 -2.72
N TYR A 190 19.27 0.01 -2.27
CA TYR A 190 19.34 -1.32 -2.88
C TYR A 190 18.75 -1.33 -4.29
N ALA A 191 17.61 -0.66 -4.50
CA ALA A 191 16.98 -0.47 -5.80
C ALA A 191 17.91 0.30 -6.74
N ALA A 192 18.60 1.35 -6.28
CA ALA A 192 19.58 2.07 -7.10
C ALA A 192 20.77 1.18 -7.50
N LYS A 193 21.25 0.33 -6.59
CA LYS A 193 22.32 -0.65 -6.90
C LYS A 193 21.85 -1.77 -7.84
N LEU A 194 20.59 -2.18 -7.74
CA LEU A 194 19.98 -3.22 -8.58
C LEU A 194 19.44 -2.69 -9.91
N ALA A 195 19.17 -1.38 -9.99
CA ALA A 195 18.60 -0.71 -11.16
C ALA A 195 19.33 -1.04 -12.48
N PRO A 196 20.67 -1.04 -12.57
CA PRO A 196 21.34 -1.41 -13.83
C PRO A 196 21.08 -2.89 -14.19
N PHE A 197 21.17 -3.81 -13.22
CA PHE A 197 20.94 -5.23 -13.48
C PHE A 197 19.51 -5.50 -13.94
N ILE A 198 18.53 -4.90 -13.25
CA ILE A 198 17.12 -4.95 -13.62
C ILE A 198 16.93 -4.31 -14.99
N GLY A 199 17.59 -3.20 -15.28
CA GLY A 199 17.58 -2.51 -16.57
C GLY A 199 17.99 -3.42 -17.73
N ILE A 200 19.11 -4.15 -17.63
CA ILE A 200 19.56 -5.09 -18.68
C ILE A 200 18.52 -6.19 -18.89
N ILE A 201 18.03 -6.77 -17.79
CA ILE A 201 17.04 -7.85 -17.84
C ILE A 201 15.76 -7.34 -18.53
N LEU A 202 15.29 -6.14 -18.18
CA LEU A 202 14.14 -5.51 -18.79
C LEU A 202 14.36 -5.18 -20.27
N ILE A 203 15.55 -4.75 -20.67
CA ILE A 203 15.87 -4.51 -22.09
C ILE A 203 15.86 -5.82 -22.87
N LEU A 204 16.51 -6.87 -22.36
CA LEU A 204 16.60 -8.18 -23.05
C LEU A 204 15.22 -8.85 -23.15
N ILE A 205 14.49 -8.93 -22.03
CA ILE A 205 13.13 -9.49 -22.00
C ILE A 205 12.18 -8.61 -22.81
N GLY A 206 12.29 -7.29 -22.68
CA GLY A 206 11.48 -6.33 -23.43
C GLY A 206 11.68 -6.46 -24.93
N LEU A 207 12.92 -6.58 -25.40
CA LEU A 207 13.24 -6.81 -26.81
C LEU A 207 12.70 -8.15 -27.30
N LEU A 208 12.91 -9.24 -26.55
CA LEU A 208 12.39 -10.57 -26.86
C LEU A 208 10.85 -10.55 -26.93
N MET A 209 10.18 -9.90 -25.98
CA MET A 209 8.72 -9.76 -25.96
C MET A 209 8.21 -8.84 -27.09
N THR A 210 8.96 -7.81 -27.46
CA THR A 210 8.59 -6.89 -28.55
C THR A 210 8.66 -7.57 -29.91
N LEU A 211 9.59 -8.49 -30.12
CA LEU A 211 9.80 -9.15 -31.41
C LEU A 211 9.19 -10.55 -31.52
N ALA A 212 9.12 -11.30 -30.42
CA ALA A 212 8.67 -12.69 -30.38
C ALA A 212 7.65 -12.98 -29.26
N GLY A 213 7.07 -11.93 -28.66
CA GLY A 213 6.27 -12.06 -27.45
C GLY A 213 5.01 -12.89 -27.60
N ALA A 214 4.36 -12.96 -28.77
CA ALA A 214 3.10 -13.73 -28.87
C ALA A 214 3.26 -15.25 -28.66
N LYS A 215 4.46 -15.83 -28.87
CA LYS A 215 4.77 -17.22 -28.46
C LYS A 215 5.07 -17.30 -26.98
N PHE A 216 5.88 -16.35 -26.51
CA PHE A 216 6.38 -16.34 -25.14
C PHE A 216 5.27 -16.04 -24.11
N LEU A 217 4.26 -15.24 -24.47
CA LEU A 217 3.18 -14.83 -23.56
C LEU A 217 2.45 -16.03 -22.95
N PHE A 218 2.11 -17.04 -23.75
CA PHE A 218 1.43 -18.23 -23.23
C PHE A 218 2.36 -19.09 -22.38
N GLN A 219 3.65 -19.15 -22.70
CA GLN A 219 4.64 -19.86 -21.88
C GLN A 219 4.83 -19.16 -20.53
N ALA A 220 4.94 -17.83 -20.52
CA ALA A 220 5.05 -17.02 -19.31
C ALA A 220 3.80 -17.16 -18.43
N PHE A 221 2.60 -17.11 -19.03
CA PHE A 221 1.34 -17.33 -18.30
C PHE A 221 1.28 -18.73 -17.69
N ALA A 222 1.65 -19.77 -18.45
CA ALA A 222 1.68 -21.14 -17.94
C ALA A 222 2.72 -21.30 -16.81
N ALA A 223 3.90 -20.70 -16.93
CA ALA A 223 4.92 -20.69 -15.88
C ALA A 223 4.44 -19.98 -14.61
N MET A 224 3.73 -18.86 -14.75
CA MET A 224 3.13 -18.16 -13.62
C MET A 224 2.07 -19.01 -12.90
N VAL A 225 1.16 -19.65 -13.66
CA VAL A 225 0.17 -20.59 -13.09
C VAL A 225 0.86 -21.77 -12.41
N PHE A 226 1.92 -22.32 -13.01
CA PHE A 226 2.74 -23.38 -12.41
C PHE A 226 3.28 -22.96 -11.04
N LEU A 227 3.91 -21.78 -10.95
CA LEU A 227 4.49 -21.28 -9.70
C LEU A 227 3.43 -21.02 -8.63
N ILE A 228 2.31 -20.37 -9.01
CA ILE A 228 1.22 -20.06 -8.07
C ILE A 228 0.61 -21.34 -7.52
N VAL A 229 0.23 -22.28 -8.39
CA VAL A 229 -0.42 -23.53 -7.96
C VAL A 229 0.54 -24.40 -7.15
N SER A 230 1.79 -24.56 -7.59
CA SER A 230 2.78 -25.35 -6.84
C SER A 230 3.06 -24.73 -5.48
N SER A 231 3.24 -23.41 -5.40
CA SER A 231 3.49 -22.70 -4.14
C SER A 231 2.29 -22.79 -3.20
N PHE A 232 1.08 -22.57 -3.70
CA PHE A 232 -0.14 -22.64 -2.90
C PHE A 232 -0.39 -24.06 -2.35
N VAL A 233 -0.27 -25.08 -3.19
CA VAL A 233 -0.44 -26.48 -2.78
C VAL A 233 0.65 -26.88 -1.79
N PHE A 234 1.90 -26.51 -2.04
CA PHE A 234 3.01 -26.78 -1.13
C PHE A 234 2.79 -26.12 0.22
N LEU A 235 2.50 -24.82 0.26
CA LEU A 235 2.26 -24.08 1.50
C LEU A 235 1.08 -24.64 2.29
N THR A 236 -0.03 -24.97 1.61
CA THR A 236 -1.23 -25.51 2.26
C THR A 236 -0.95 -26.88 2.90
N ILE A 237 -0.33 -27.79 2.16
CA ILE A 237 -0.01 -29.12 2.69
C ILE A 237 1.06 -29.01 3.77
N PHE A 238 2.11 -28.21 3.55
CA PHE A 238 3.19 -28.00 4.52
C PHE A 238 2.68 -27.45 5.85
N ASN A 239 1.69 -26.55 5.85
CA ASN A 239 1.06 -26.05 7.07
C ASN A 239 0.26 -27.12 7.84
N MET A 240 -0.13 -28.20 7.18
CA MET A 240 -0.79 -29.36 7.79
C MET A 240 0.20 -30.43 8.26
N LEU A 241 1.50 -30.32 7.93
CA LEU A 241 2.52 -31.24 8.41
C LEU A 241 2.98 -30.83 9.80
N ASP A 242 3.14 -31.80 10.70
CA ASP A 242 3.78 -31.59 11.99
C ASP A 242 5.24 -31.15 11.80
N ALA A 243 5.73 -30.29 12.70
CA ALA A 243 7.10 -29.78 12.67
C ALA A 243 8.18 -30.88 12.78
N SER A 244 7.80 -32.09 13.22
CA SER A 244 8.67 -33.26 13.30
C SER A 244 8.65 -34.15 12.05
N ALA A 245 8.02 -33.72 10.95
CA ALA A 245 7.93 -34.52 9.74
C ALA A 245 9.33 -34.83 9.15
N GLU A 246 9.55 -36.10 8.79
CA GLU A 246 10.80 -36.52 8.15
C GLU A 246 11.00 -35.79 6.80
N MET A 247 12.26 -35.48 6.47
CA MET A 247 12.64 -34.80 5.22
C MET A 247 12.12 -35.53 3.96
N LYS A 248 11.94 -36.86 4.03
CA LYS A 248 11.35 -37.66 2.95
C LYS A 248 9.89 -37.29 2.68
N VAL A 249 9.11 -37.01 3.72
CA VAL A 249 7.70 -36.61 3.61
C VAL A 249 7.62 -35.22 2.97
N VAL A 250 8.45 -34.29 3.42
CA VAL A 250 8.54 -32.93 2.83
C VAL A 250 8.94 -33.01 1.35
N GLY A 251 9.92 -33.84 1.02
CA GLY A 251 10.32 -34.09 -0.38
C GLY A 251 9.19 -34.67 -1.23
N GLY A 252 8.39 -35.59 -0.68
CA GLY A 252 7.21 -36.15 -1.34
C GLY A 252 6.12 -35.11 -1.60
N VAL A 253 5.85 -34.25 -0.62
CA VAL A 253 4.90 -33.12 -0.77
C VAL A 253 5.36 -32.15 -1.84
N PHE A 254 6.65 -31.81 -1.86
CA PHE A 254 7.24 -30.96 -2.90
C PHE A 254 7.06 -31.58 -4.30
N ALA A 255 7.42 -32.85 -4.48
CA ALA A 255 7.25 -33.55 -5.76
C ALA A 255 5.78 -33.58 -6.21
N LEU A 256 4.84 -33.84 -5.31
CA LEU A 256 3.41 -33.81 -5.61
C LEU A 256 2.93 -32.41 -6.04
N SER A 257 3.37 -31.36 -5.33
CA SER A 257 3.01 -29.97 -5.66
C SER A 257 3.49 -29.56 -7.06
N VAL A 258 4.70 -29.98 -7.45
CA VAL A 258 5.25 -29.72 -8.78
C VAL A 258 4.46 -30.46 -9.87
N ILE A 259 4.08 -31.72 -9.65
CA ILE A 259 3.27 -32.50 -10.61
C ILE A 259 1.90 -31.84 -10.83
N LEU A 260 1.25 -31.43 -9.75
CA LEU A 260 -0.04 -30.72 -9.82
C LEU A 260 0.09 -29.36 -10.50
N GLY A 261 1.15 -28.61 -10.18
CA GLY A 261 1.46 -27.35 -10.84
C GLY A 261 1.67 -27.50 -12.35
N ILE A 262 2.46 -28.49 -12.79
CA ILE A 262 2.71 -28.74 -14.22
C ILE A 262 1.39 -29.10 -14.92
N SER A 263 0.57 -29.94 -14.27
CA SER A 263 -0.74 -30.34 -14.80
C SER A 263 -1.66 -29.11 -14.98
N ALA A 264 -1.75 -28.24 -13.96
CA ALA A 264 -2.52 -27.01 -14.03
C ALA A 264 -1.99 -26.04 -15.10
N ALA A 265 -0.67 -25.92 -15.24
CA ALA A 265 -0.03 -25.07 -16.24
C ALA A 265 -0.31 -25.55 -17.67
N VAL A 266 -0.26 -26.86 -17.95
CA VAL A 266 -0.58 -27.42 -19.27
C VAL A 266 -2.05 -27.21 -19.63
N LEU A 267 -2.97 -27.44 -18.69
CA LEU A 267 -4.40 -27.20 -18.89
C LEU A 267 -4.67 -25.71 -19.13
N SER A 268 -4.06 -24.84 -18.33
CA SER A 268 -4.20 -23.38 -18.46
C SER A 268 -3.57 -22.86 -19.75
N PHE A 269 -2.47 -23.44 -20.22
CA PHE A 269 -1.86 -23.09 -21.51
C PHE A 269 -2.82 -23.38 -22.67
N LYS A 270 -3.44 -24.57 -22.69
CA LYS A 270 -4.42 -24.94 -23.73
C LYS A 270 -5.64 -24.01 -23.68
N PHE A 271 -6.17 -23.76 -22.49
CA PHE A 271 -7.32 -22.87 -22.32
C PHE A 271 -6.99 -21.41 -22.72
N ALA A 272 -5.87 -20.87 -22.24
CA ALA A 272 -5.46 -19.50 -22.53
C ALA A 272 -5.15 -19.30 -24.01
N LYS A 273 -4.52 -20.27 -24.67
CA LYS A 273 -4.22 -20.21 -26.10
C LYS A 273 -5.46 -20.05 -26.96
N ASP A 274 -6.63 -20.52 -26.52
CA ASP A 274 -7.86 -20.40 -27.31
C ASP A 274 -8.79 -19.30 -26.81
N TRP A 275 -8.85 -19.08 -25.49
CA TRP A 275 -9.90 -18.25 -24.87
C TRP A 275 -9.41 -16.98 -24.19
N ALA A 276 -8.11 -16.81 -23.92
CA ALA A 276 -7.63 -15.66 -23.13
C ALA A 276 -8.03 -14.31 -23.75
N VAL A 277 -7.85 -14.15 -25.06
CA VAL A 277 -8.18 -12.90 -25.75
C VAL A 277 -9.68 -12.68 -25.85
N ALA A 278 -10.47 -13.74 -26.04
CA ALA A 278 -11.93 -13.63 -26.06
C ALA A 278 -12.46 -13.20 -24.69
N LEU A 279 -11.89 -13.71 -23.58
CA LEU A 279 -12.25 -13.30 -22.22
C LEU A 279 -11.85 -11.86 -21.93
N LEU A 280 -10.64 -11.45 -22.29
CA LEU A 280 -10.20 -10.05 -22.14
C LEU A 280 -11.05 -9.09 -22.97
N ALA A 281 -11.40 -9.47 -24.20
CA ALA A 281 -12.28 -8.67 -25.05
C ALA A 281 -13.71 -8.61 -24.49
N ALA A 282 -14.25 -9.71 -23.96
CA ALA A 282 -15.55 -9.70 -23.29
C ALA A 282 -15.56 -8.76 -22.07
N TRP A 283 -14.49 -8.78 -21.26
CA TRP A 283 -14.33 -7.85 -20.13
C TRP A 283 -14.24 -6.39 -20.59
N GLY A 284 -13.48 -6.11 -21.65
CA GLY A 284 -13.45 -4.79 -22.28
C GLY A 284 -14.82 -4.36 -22.79
N GLY A 285 -15.59 -5.28 -23.38
CA GLY A 285 -16.98 -5.07 -23.81
C GLY A 285 -17.91 -4.73 -22.64
N ILE A 286 -17.72 -5.33 -21.46
CA ILE A 286 -18.46 -4.98 -20.25
C ILE A 286 -18.21 -3.52 -19.85
N ILE A 287 -16.94 -3.10 -19.82
CA ILE A 287 -16.56 -1.72 -19.47
C ILE A 287 -17.16 -0.72 -20.47
N ILE A 288 -17.03 -0.98 -21.76
CA ILE A 288 -17.60 -0.13 -22.82
C ILE A 288 -19.13 -0.08 -22.70
N GLY A 289 -19.78 -1.22 -22.46
CA GLY A 289 -21.22 -1.30 -22.25
C GLY A 289 -21.69 -0.45 -21.05
N LEU A 290 -20.97 -0.52 -19.92
CA LEU A 290 -21.26 0.30 -18.74
C LEU A 290 -21.07 1.80 -19.01
N LEU A 291 -20.03 2.19 -19.74
CA LEU A 291 -19.80 3.59 -20.14
C LEU A 291 -20.91 4.10 -21.07
N LEU A 292 -21.32 3.29 -22.05
CA LEU A 292 -22.42 3.63 -22.96
C LEU A 292 -23.74 3.78 -22.19
N CYS A 293 -24.06 2.88 -21.25
CA CYS A 293 -25.25 3.02 -20.40
C CYS A 293 -25.25 4.33 -19.60
N LYS A 294 -24.08 4.77 -19.08
CA LYS A 294 -23.94 6.06 -18.39
C LYS A 294 -24.19 7.25 -19.32
N ILE A 295 -23.64 7.21 -20.54
CA ILE A 295 -23.82 8.29 -21.54
C ILE A 295 -25.29 8.36 -21.99
N LEU A 296 -25.92 7.21 -22.20
CA LEU A 296 -27.32 7.09 -22.60
C LEU A 296 -28.32 7.31 -21.45
N LYS A 297 -27.84 7.51 -20.21
CA LYS A 297 -28.65 7.70 -19.00
C LYS A 297 -29.71 6.61 -18.82
N VAL A 298 -29.30 5.34 -18.98
CA VAL A 298 -30.20 4.21 -18.78
C VAL A 298 -30.29 3.92 -17.27
N ASP A 299 -31.41 4.31 -16.65
CA ASP A 299 -31.61 4.16 -15.20
C ASP A 299 -32.12 2.77 -14.78
N SER A 300 -32.64 1.97 -15.73
CA SER A 300 -33.15 0.64 -15.43
C SER A 300 -31.99 -0.38 -15.30
N PRO A 301 -31.79 -0.98 -14.11
CA PRO A 301 -30.67 -1.90 -13.87
C PRO A 301 -30.78 -3.17 -14.73
N THR A 302 -32.00 -3.63 -15.02
CA THR A 302 -32.25 -4.80 -15.88
C THR A 302 -31.82 -4.53 -17.33
N VAL A 303 -32.15 -3.33 -17.85
CA VAL A 303 -31.76 -2.92 -19.21
C VAL A 303 -30.24 -2.73 -19.29
N GLN A 304 -29.64 -2.11 -18.27
CA GLN A 304 -28.19 -1.95 -18.17
C GLN A 304 -27.46 -3.30 -18.19
N LEU A 305 -27.93 -4.28 -17.41
CA LEU A 305 -27.31 -5.61 -17.36
C LEU A 305 -27.46 -6.36 -18.69
N ALA A 306 -28.65 -6.33 -19.31
CA ALA A 306 -28.88 -6.97 -20.60
C ALA A 306 -27.99 -6.35 -21.70
N PHE A 307 -27.88 -5.02 -21.72
CA PHE A 307 -27.03 -4.30 -22.68
C PHE A 307 -25.55 -4.63 -22.51
N VAL A 308 -25.06 -4.63 -21.26
CA VAL A 308 -23.67 -5.02 -20.93
C VAL A 308 -23.38 -6.45 -21.36
N PHE A 309 -24.31 -7.37 -21.16
CA PHE A 309 -24.17 -8.77 -21.57
C PHE A 309 -24.06 -8.91 -23.10
N ILE A 310 -24.88 -8.19 -23.86
CA ILE A 310 -24.80 -8.15 -25.33
C ILE A 310 -23.44 -7.58 -25.78
N CYS A 311 -22.98 -6.49 -25.17
CA CYS A 311 -21.67 -5.90 -25.46
C CYS A 311 -20.53 -6.88 -25.16
N ALA A 312 -20.60 -7.60 -24.04
CA ALA A 312 -19.62 -8.62 -23.67
C ALA A 312 -19.56 -9.77 -24.69
N LEU A 313 -20.71 -10.29 -25.14
CA LEU A 313 -20.78 -11.34 -26.15
C LEU A 313 -20.26 -10.86 -27.51
N ALA A 314 -20.65 -9.66 -27.94
CA ALA A 314 -20.20 -9.08 -29.20
C ALA A 314 -18.68 -8.83 -29.20
N ALA A 315 -18.15 -8.26 -28.11
CA ALA A 315 -16.73 -8.03 -27.95
C ALA A 315 -15.94 -9.34 -27.82
N GLY A 316 -16.45 -10.33 -27.08
CA GLY A 316 -15.83 -11.65 -26.97
C GLY A 316 -15.77 -12.41 -28.31
N TYR A 317 -16.85 -12.35 -29.08
CA TYR A 317 -16.89 -12.92 -30.44
C TYR A 317 -15.89 -12.23 -31.37
N THR A 318 -15.87 -10.90 -31.37
CA THR A 318 -14.93 -10.10 -32.17
C THR A 318 -13.48 -10.35 -31.74
N GLY A 319 -13.23 -10.44 -30.43
CA GLY A 319 -11.91 -10.74 -29.85
C GLY A 319 -11.39 -12.12 -30.27
N LYS A 320 -12.28 -13.10 -30.44
CA LYS A 320 -11.91 -14.41 -30.98
C LYS A 320 -11.44 -14.32 -32.44
N GLN A 321 -12.04 -13.46 -33.25
CA GLN A 321 -11.64 -13.26 -34.65
C GLN A 321 -10.35 -12.42 -34.76
N MET A 322 -10.18 -11.42 -33.90
CA MET A 322 -9.00 -10.53 -33.87
C MET A 322 -7.86 -11.07 -33.00
N ASN A 323 -7.95 -12.33 -32.57
CA ASN A 323 -7.06 -12.94 -31.59
C ASN A 323 -5.58 -12.76 -31.94
N ARG A 324 -5.24 -12.89 -33.22
CA ARG A 324 -3.87 -12.72 -33.71
C ARG A 324 -3.37 -11.28 -33.64
N VAL A 325 -4.20 -10.32 -34.05
CA VAL A 325 -3.87 -8.89 -34.02
C VAL A 325 -3.70 -8.41 -32.59
N VAL A 326 -4.65 -8.76 -31.71
CA VAL A 326 -4.63 -8.34 -30.30
C VAL A 326 -3.44 -8.95 -29.56
N ARG A 327 -3.11 -10.23 -29.80
CA ARG A 327 -1.90 -10.86 -29.23
C ARG A 327 -0.64 -10.11 -29.62
N SER A 328 -0.43 -9.95 -30.92
CA SER A 328 0.75 -9.31 -31.49
C SER A 328 0.90 -7.87 -31.00
N LEU A 329 -0.20 -7.12 -30.94
CA LEU A 329 -0.20 -5.73 -30.49
C LEU A 329 0.05 -5.64 -28.98
N GLY A 330 -0.61 -6.47 -28.17
CA GLY A 330 -0.48 -6.47 -26.72
C GLY A 330 0.93 -6.84 -26.26
N THR A 331 1.54 -7.87 -26.86
CA THR A 331 2.91 -8.27 -26.52
C THR A 331 3.94 -7.26 -27.00
N ALA A 332 3.74 -6.65 -28.18
CA ALA A 332 4.59 -5.56 -28.66
C ALA A 332 4.50 -4.34 -27.73
N PHE A 333 3.30 -3.99 -27.28
CA PHE A 333 3.07 -2.88 -26.35
C PHE A 333 3.76 -3.13 -24.99
N VAL A 334 3.51 -4.28 -24.36
CA VAL A 334 4.15 -4.62 -23.08
C VAL A 334 5.67 -4.74 -23.21
N GLY A 335 6.16 -5.40 -24.27
CA GLY A 335 7.59 -5.52 -24.54
C GLY A 335 8.27 -4.16 -24.72
N SER A 336 7.61 -3.25 -25.45
CA SER A 336 8.12 -1.89 -25.69
C SER A 336 8.17 -1.07 -24.40
N PHE A 337 7.18 -1.24 -23.52
CA PHE A 337 7.19 -0.62 -22.20
C PHE A 337 8.36 -1.11 -21.36
N LEU A 338 8.58 -2.43 -21.29
CA LEU A 338 9.72 -3.00 -20.55
C LEU A 338 11.07 -2.55 -21.12
N LEU A 339 11.17 -2.50 -22.46
CA LEU A 339 12.37 -2.04 -23.16
C LEU A 339 12.68 -0.58 -22.82
N ILE A 340 11.71 0.32 -22.93
CA ILE A 340 11.89 1.75 -22.65
C ILE A 340 12.14 1.99 -21.16
N ARG A 341 11.43 1.29 -20.27
CA ARG A 341 11.67 1.35 -18.83
C ARG A 341 13.08 0.88 -18.47
N GLY A 342 13.54 -0.20 -19.10
CA GLY A 342 14.90 -0.71 -18.92
C GLY A 342 15.98 0.28 -19.39
N ILE A 343 15.75 0.96 -20.53
CA ILE A 343 16.60 2.07 -20.97
C ILE A 343 16.56 3.23 -19.97
N GLY A 344 15.38 3.55 -19.44
CA GLY A 344 15.18 4.58 -18.42
C GLY A 344 15.97 4.33 -17.14
N CYS A 345 16.12 3.07 -16.72
CA CYS A 345 16.98 2.69 -15.60
C CYS A 345 18.46 2.98 -15.83
N TYR A 346 18.93 3.04 -17.09
CA TYR A 346 20.32 3.33 -17.45
C TYR A 346 20.58 4.80 -17.75
N ALA A 347 19.71 5.39 -18.58
CA ALA A 347 19.86 6.77 -19.04
C ALA A 347 19.39 7.78 -17.98
N GLY A 348 18.62 7.35 -16.98
CA GLY A 348 18.02 8.24 -15.99
C GLY A 348 16.93 9.14 -16.59
N GLY A 349 16.33 10.01 -15.78
CA GLY A 349 15.31 10.96 -16.24
C GLY A 349 13.98 10.33 -16.69
N TYR A 350 13.80 9.01 -16.51
CA TYR A 350 12.50 8.37 -16.65
C TYR A 350 11.62 8.77 -15.46
N PRO A 351 10.36 9.19 -15.67
CA PRO A 351 9.48 9.61 -14.59
C PRO A 351 9.26 8.42 -13.65
N SER A 352 9.75 8.52 -12.42
CA SER A 352 9.46 7.51 -11.39
C SER A 352 8.05 7.75 -10.87
N GLU A 353 7.21 6.72 -10.91
CA GLU A 353 5.84 6.81 -10.38
C GLU A 353 5.81 7.03 -8.86
N MET A 354 6.93 6.77 -8.18
CA MET A 354 7.11 7.03 -6.74
C MET A 354 7.43 8.50 -6.43
N ASN A 355 7.92 9.27 -7.41
CA ASN A 355 8.11 10.71 -7.20
C ASN A 355 6.81 11.40 -7.58
N SER A 356 5.89 11.50 -6.63
CA SER A 356 4.65 12.23 -6.86
C SER A 356 4.99 13.64 -7.34
N TYR A 357 4.39 14.01 -8.47
CA TYR A 357 4.68 15.21 -9.23
C TYR A 357 4.43 16.44 -8.36
N ASN A 358 5.49 17.07 -7.85
CA ASN A 358 5.36 18.33 -7.13
C ASN A 358 4.96 19.39 -8.17
N ALA A 359 3.76 19.96 -8.01
CA ALA A 359 3.22 20.99 -8.88
C ALA A 359 4.20 22.18 -8.94
N GLY A 360 4.99 22.23 -10.02
CA GLY A 360 6.06 23.23 -10.20
C GLY A 360 7.37 22.66 -10.73
N GLN A 361 7.56 21.33 -10.72
CA GLN A 361 8.74 20.74 -11.35
C GLN A 361 8.56 20.74 -12.88
N GLN A 362 9.45 21.45 -13.58
CA GLN A 362 9.42 21.58 -15.03
C GLN A 362 9.60 20.20 -15.68
N GLU A 363 8.68 19.79 -16.56
CA GLU A 363 8.75 18.49 -17.24
C GLU A 363 10.05 18.38 -18.04
N SER A 364 10.81 17.31 -17.79
CA SER A 364 12.02 17.02 -18.55
C SER A 364 11.63 16.67 -20.00
N PRO A 365 12.24 17.29 -21.02
CA PRO A 365 11.97 16.96 -22.42
C PRO A 365 12.31 15.50 -22.78
N ALA A 366 13.07 14.80 -21.93
CA ALA A 366 13.35 13.37 -22.07
C ALA A 366 12.08 12.50 -22.07
N ILE A 367 10.99 12.94 -21.42
CA ILE A 367 9.72 12.20 -21.36
C ILE A 367 9.16 11.98 -22.77
N PHE A 368 9.21 12.99 -23.64
CA PHE A 368 8.74 12.88 -25.02
C PHE A 368 9.60 11.92 -25.85
N ALA A 369 10.91 11.86 -25.59
CA ALA A 369 11.80 10.90 -26.25
C ALA A 369 11.48 9.46 -25.85
N TYR A 370 11.26 9.19 -24.56
CA TYR A 370 10.84 7.88 -24.07
C TYR A 370 9.49 7.46 -24.65
N PHE A 371 8.52 8.38 -24.68
CA PHE A 371 7.21 8.12 -25.27
C PHE A 371 7.30 7.85 -26.78
N GLY A 372 8.09 8.64 -27.51
CA GLY A 372 8.35 8.42 -28.94
C GLY A 372 8.99 7.06 -29.21
N GLY A 373 10.00 6.68 -28.41
CA GLY A 373 10.63 5.36 -28.48
C GLY A 373 9.67 4.21 -28.19
N PHE A 374 8.77 4.39 -27.21
CA PHE A 374 7.73 3.44 -26.86
C PHE A 374 6.73 3.20 -28.00
N VAL A 375 6.20 4.27 -28.59
CA VAL A 375 5.25 4.18 -29.70
C VAL A 375 5.94 3.55 -30.93
N PHE A 376 7.15 4.00 -31.26
CA PHE A 376 7.91 3.47 -32.38
C PHE A 376 8.22 1.97 -32.23
N SER A 377 8.75 1.55 -31.08
CA SER A 377 9.05 0.13 -30.81
C SER A 377 7.80 -0.73 -30.79
N THR A 378 6.66 -0.21 -30.32
CA THR A 378 5.37 -0.92 -30.35
C THR A 378 4.92 -1.17 -31.78
N ILE A 379 4.97 -0.16 -32.65
CA ILE A 379 4.57 -0.29 -34.07
C ILE A 379 5.49 -1.26 -34.80
N VAL A 380 6.81 -1.11 -34.65
CA VAL A 380 7.79 -1.99 -35.30
C VAL A 380 7.63 -3.43 -34.80
N GLY A 381 7.54 -3.63 -33.48
CA GLY A 381 7.33 -4.93 -32.86
C GLY A 381 6.04 -5.59 -33.33
N PHE A 382 4.95 -4.83 -33.42
CA PHE A 382 3.67 -5.31 -33.93
C PHE A 382 3.76 -5.77 -35.38
N LEU A 383 4.40 -4.99 -36.27
CA LEU A 383 4.56 -5.34 -37.68
C LEU A 383 5.46 -6.58 -37.86
N VAL A 384 6.56 -6.67 -37.10
CA VAL A 384 7.46 -7.82 -37.13
C VAL A 384 6.75 -9.08 -36.65
N GLN A 385 6.06 -9.02 -35.51
CA GLN A 385 5.28 -10.15 -35.01
C GLN A 385 4.19 -10.55 -36.00
N MET A 386 3.43 -9.60 -36.56
CA MET A 386 2.41 -9.91 -37.58
C MET A 386 2.98 -10.66 -38.79
N ARG A 387 4.21 -10.32 -39.21
CA ARG A 387 4.91 -11.02 -40.30
C ARG A 387 5.35 -12.43 -39.90
N ILE A 388 5.96 -12.58 -38.72
CA ILE A 388 6.44 -13.88 -38.21
C ILE A 388 5.27 -14.86 -38.01
N PHE A 389 4.14 -14.37 -37.49
CA PHE A 389 2.95 -15.20 -37.22
C PHE A 389 2.09 -15.47 -38.45
N ARG A 390 2.52 -15.08 -39.66
CA ARG A 390 1.73 -15.27 -40.88
C ARG A 390 1.53 -16.72 -41.25
N ASP A 391 2.48 -17.56 -40.88
CA ASP A 391 2.52 -18.94 -41.36
C ASP A 391 1.97 -19.96 -40.33
N GLU A 392 1.40 -19.48 -39.20
CA GLU A 392 0.80 -20.33 -38.15
C GLU A 392 -0.73 -20.39 -38.20
N GLY A 393 -1.34 -19.94 -39.29
CA GLY A 393 -2.79 -19.85 -39.51
C GLY A 393 -3.38 -21.07 -40.17
#